data_AF-A0A7J6W9Z7-F1
#
_entry.id   AF-A0A7J6W9Z7-F1
#
_cell.length_a   1.000
_cell.length_b   1.000
_cell.length_c   1.000
_cell.angle_alpha   90.00
_cell.angle_beta   90.00
_cell.angle_gamma   90.00
#
_symmetry.space_group_name_H-M   'P 1'
#
loop_
_entity.id
_entity.type
_entity.pdbx_description
1 polymer ?
#
loop_
_entity_poly.entity_id
_entity_poly.type
_entity_poly.pdbx_seq_one_letter_code
_entity_poly.pdbx_strand_id
1 'polypeptide(L)'
;MFGLGIPEIAVIAGVTTLLFGPKMVPELGRSIGQTVRSFQQAAKEFESELKKETQPATDTLTDASLASEEPQDVKVSRTGDSLEPGEREGETRECVDYLTIYLMTETGSSGMNNVERITHLGGCHCGHVRWEALAPKSVVAWRCNCSICSMRGKIGFVVPSTCFKLLADSENFLSTYTFGTHTAKHTFCKVCGISLFYTPRSNPDGIGVTLACVDPGMMTHVEIKPFDAKNWEKSYEQSSIASYSK
;
A
#
# COMPACT_ATOMS: atom_id res chain seq x y z
N MET A 1 4.51 -32.25 19.76
CA MET A 1 4.56 -33.11 18.56
C MET A 1 5.79 -32.86 17.67
N PHE A 2 6.92 -32.35 18.21
CA PHE A 2 8.19 -32.32 17.48
C PHE A 2 9.33 -32.64 18.45
N GLY A 3 9.52 -33.93 18.73
CA GLY A 3 10.64 -34.44 19.51
C GLY A 3 11.88 -34.58 18.64
N LEU A 4 12.41 -33.45 18.14
CA LEU A 4 13.68 -33.45 17.41
C LEU A 4 14.81 -33.68 18.42
N GLY A 5 15.40 -34.87 18.37
CA GLY A 5 16.59 -35.19 19.16
C GLY A 5 17.82 -34.47 18.61
N ILE A 6 18.90 -34.54 19.40
CA ILE A 6 20.21 -34.05 18.99
C ILE A 6 20.68 -34.66 17.65
N PRO A 7 20.44 -35.97 17.34
CA PRO A 7 20.81 -36.55 16.05
C PRO A 7 20.13 -35.87 14.85
N GLU A 8 18.83 -35.59 14.95
CA GLU A 8 18.04 -34.97 13.87
C GLU A 8 18.48 -33.53 13.62
N ILE A 9 18.80 -32.79 14.69
CA ILE A 9 19.33 -31.42 14.59
C ILE A 9 20.70 -31.41 13.89
N ALA A 10 21.57 -32.39 14.17
CA ALA A 10 22.88 -32.50 13.54
C ALA A 10 22.78 -32.76 12.03
N VAL A 11 21.81 -33.59 11.59
CA VAL A 11 21.57 -33.85 10.16
C VAL A 11 21.13 -32.58 9.43
N ILE A 12 20.17 -31.85 10.01
CA ILE A 12 19.68 -30.58 9.43
C ILE A 12 20.81 -29.54 9.36
N ALA A 13 21.60 -29.40 10.43
CA ALA A 13 22.76 -28.52 10.45
C ALA A 13 23.82 -28.92 9.41
N GLY A 14 24.02 -30.22 9.18
CA GLY A 14 24.92 -30.72 8.14
C GLY A 14 24.45 -30.36 6.73
N VAL A 15 23.18 -30.60 6.41
CA VAL A 15 22.59 -30.29 5.09
C VAL A 15 22.62 -28.79 4.82
N THR A 16 22.25 -27.96 5.81
CA THR A 16 22.30 -26.50 5.67
C THR A 16 23.73 -25.99 5.49
N THR A 17 24.71 -26.55 6.21
CA THR A 17 26.13 -26.19 6.04
C THR A 17 26.65 -26.57 4.65
N LEU A 18 26.18 -27.70 4.09
CA LEU A 18 26.56 -28.11 2.73
C LEU A 18 25.97 -27.16 1.66
N LEU A 19 24.73 -26.71 1.83
CA LEU A 19 24.05 -25.83 0.88
C LEU A 19 24.53 -24.37 0.95
N PHE A 20 24.68 -23.83 2.16
CA PHE A 20 24.95 -22.41 2.37
C PHE A 20 26.42 -22.11 2.73
N GLY A 21 27.22 -23.15 2.94
CA GLY A 21 28.61 -23.04 3.33
C GLY A 21 28.80 -22.67 4.81
N PRO A 22 29.99 -22.95 5.39
CA PRO A 22 30.28 -22.75 6.81
C PRO A 22 30.35 -21.27 7.24
N LYS A 23 30.34 -20.33 6.28
CA LYS A 23 30.41 -18.89 6.55
C LYS A 23 29.06 -18.27 6.96
N MET A 24 27.94 -18.89 6.59
CA MET A 24 26.61 -18.36 6.89
C MET A 24 26.19 -18.59 8.35
N VAL A 25 26.69 -19.66 8.97
CA VAL A 25 26.39 -20.04 10.36
C VAL A 25 26.76 -18.94 11.39
N PRO A 26 28.00 -18.40 11.39
CA PRO A 26 28.38 -17.33 12.33
C PRO A 26 27.66 -16.00 12.06
N GLU A 27 27.26 -15.72 10.82
CA GLU A 27 26.53 -14.51 10.45
C GLU A 27 25.09 -14.55 10.98
N LEU A 28 24.39 -15.67 10.78
CA LEU A 28 23.04 -15.90 11.28
C LEU A 28 23.01 -15.96 12.83
N GLY A 29 24.02 -16.56 13.45
CA GLY A 29 24.15 -16.64 14.91
C GLY A 29 24.28 -15.27 15.58
N ARG A 30 24.93 -14.29 14.94
CA ARG A 30 25.03 -12.92 15.47
C ARG A 30 23.68 -12.21 15.46
N SER A 31 22.91 -12.35 14.38
CA SER A 31 21.56 -11.76 14.25
C SER A 31 20.56 -12.37 15.24
N ILE A 32 20.56 -13.71 15.36
CA ILE A 32 19.73 -14.42 16.36
C ILE A 32 20.16 -14.03 17.77
N GLY A 33 21.47 -13.93 18.04
CA GLY A 33 21.97 -13.54 19.36
C GLY A 33 21.56 -12.13 19.78
N GLN A 34 21.52 -11.17 18.85
CA GLN A 34 20.99 -9.82 19.10
C GLN A 34 19.50 -9.86 19.43
N THR A 35 18.74 -10.69 18.71
CA THR A 35 17.30 -10.87 18.92
C THR A 35 17.00 -11.53 20.28
N VAL A 36 17.74 -12.58 20.66
CA VAL A 36 17.57 -13.24 21.98
C VAL A 36 17.89 -12.27 23.12
N ARG A 37 18.90 -11.41 22.96
CA ARG A 37 19.24 -10.39 23.96
C ARG A 37 18.14 -9.35 24.13
N SER A 38 17.52 -8.87 23.05
CA SER A 38 16.40 -7.92 23.16
C SER A 38 15.16 -8.57 23.78
N PHE A 39 14.88 -9.84 23.46
CA PHE A 39 13.81 -10.60 24.13
C PHE A 39 14.07 -10.79 25.62
N GLN A 40 15.31 -11.14 26.02
CA GLN A 40 15.67 -11.26 27.44
C GLN A 40 15.57 -9.92 28.18
N GLN A 41 15.94 -8.83 27.52
CA GLN A 41 15.82 -7.49 28.10
C GLN A 41 14.36 -7.08 28.29
N ALA A 42 13.51 -7.30 27.29
CA ALA A 42 12.07 -7.06 27.38
C ALA A 42 11.41 -7.95 28.46
N ALA A 43 11.73 -9.24 28.49
CA ALA A 43 11.21 -10.15 29.52
C ALA A 43 11.58 -9.70 30.94
N LYS A 44 12.80 -9.20 31.13
CA LYS A 44 13.27 -8.67 32.42
C LYS A 44 12.58 -7.36 32.82
N GLU A 45 12.22 -6.53 31.83
CA GLU A 45 11.43 -5.32 32.04
C GLU A 45 10.01 -5.67 32.50
N PHE A 46 9.34 -6.62 31.85
CA PHE A 46 8.04 -7.15 32.28
C PHE A 46 8.09 -7.78 33.68
N GLU A 47 9.12 -8.56 34.00
CA GLU A 47 9.29 -9.11 35.36
C GLU A 47 9.48 -8.01 36.41
N SER A 48 10.18 -6.93 36.06
CA SER A 48 10.40 -5.80 36.97
C SER A 48 9.13 -4.96 37.18
N GLU A 49 8.27 -4.88 36.17
CA GLU A 49 6.98 -4.19 36.22
C GLU A 49 5.97 -5.02 37.03
N LEU A 50 5.91 -6.33 36.80
CA LEU A 50 5.14 -7.29 37.62
C LEU A 50 5.59 -7.29 39.09
N LYS A 51 6.91 -7.15 39.35
CA LYS A 51 7.45 -7.08 40.71
C LYS A 51 7.24 -5.72 41.37
N LYS A 52 7.01 -4.66 40.60
CA LYS A 52 6.71 -3.31 41.12
C LYS A 52 5.25 -3.19 41.55
N GLU A 53 4.35 -4.00 40.99
CA GLU A 53 2.94 -4.02 41.38
C GLU A 53 2.60 -5.03 42.50
N THR A 54 3.57 -5.71 43.11
CA THR A 54 3.26 -6.64 44.21
C THR A 54 4.22 -6.51 45.40
N GLN A 55 3.74 -5.83 46.44
CA GLN A 55 4.02 -6.17 47.85
C GLN A 55 2.66 -6.37 48.57
N PRO A 56 2.64 -7.20 49.61
CA PRO A 56 1.92 -8.47 49.62
C PRO A 56 0.47 -8.31 50.08
N ALA A 57 -0.47 -8.89 49.33
CA ALA A 57 -1.75 -9.31 49.85
C ALA A 57 -1.97 -10.77 49.46
N THR A 58 -2.04 -11.56 50.50
CA THR A 58 -2.16 -13.01 50.61
C THR A 58 -3.32 -13.59 49.81
N ASP A 59 -3.10 -14.79 49.27
CA ASP A 59 -4.03 -15.86 48.92
C ASP A 59 -5.42 -15.46 48.39
N THR A 60 -5.71 -15.85 47.14
CA THR A 60 -6.64 -16.97 46.84
C THR A 60 -6.71 -17.18 45.32
N LEU A 61 -6.53 -18.43 44.91
CA LEU A 61 -6.78 -18.95 43.57
C LEU A 61 -8.26 -18.86 43.20
N THR A 62 -8.57 -18.33 42.01
CA THR A 62 -9.72 -18.63 41.12
C THR A 62 -9.78 -17.49 40.12
N ASP A 63 -10.16 -17.61 38.86
CA ASP A 63 -10.47 -18.66 37.91
C ASP A 63 -10.56 -17.88 36.59
N ALA A 64 -10.45 -18.58 35.47
CA ALA A 64 -10.69 -18.02 34.15
C ALA A 64 -12.03 -17.26 34.08
N SER A 65 -12.03 -16.05 33.52
CA SER A 65 -13.07 -15.68 32.55
C SER A 65 -12.73 -14.39 31.81
N LEU A 66 -13.19 -14.41 30.56
CA LEU A 66 -13.16 -13.40 29.54
C LEU A 66 -13.91 -12.14 29.99
N ALA A 67 -13.36 -10.96 29.69
CA ALA A 67 -14.07 -9.93 28.92
C ALA A 67 -13.14 -8.76 28.60
N SER A 68 -13.26 -8.33 27.35
CA SER A 68 -13.03 -6.99 26.80
C SER A 68 -12.76 -5.84 27.77
N GLU A 69 -11.74 -5.03 27.47
CA GLU A 69 -11.90 -3.60 27.16
C GLU A 69 -10.63 -3.04 26.48
N GLU A 70 -10.83 -1.97 25.71
CA GLU A 70 -9.90 -1.29 24.78
C GLU A 70 -8.57 -0.81 25.41
N PRO A 71 -7.58 -0.48 24.57
CA PRO A 71 -6.76 0.69 24.86
C PRO A 71 -6.81 1.73 23.74
N GLN A 72 -7.37 2.89 24.08
CA GLN A 72 -7.03 4.16 23.47
C GLN A 72 -5.67 4.66 23.98
N ASP A 73 -5.01 5.39 23.07
CA ASP A 73 -3.95 6.38 23.27
C ASP A 73 -2.60 5.93 23.86
N VAL A 74 -1.70 5.53 22.95
CA VAL A 74 -0.26 5.83 23.08
C VAL A 74 0.13 6.86 22.03
N LYS A 75 0.37 8.08 22.51
CA LYS A 75 0.88 9.22 21.76
C LYS A 75 2.33 8.95 21.35
N VAL A 76 2.55 8.43 20.14
CA VAL A 76 3.88 8.35 19.54
C VAL A 76 4.21 9.70 18.90
N SER A 77 4.99 10.51 19.62
CA SER A 77 5.69 11.65 19.05
C SER A 77 6.70 11.15 18.02
N ARG A 78 6.47 11.46 16.75
CA ARG A 78 7.52 11.48 15.72
C ARG A 78 7.64 12.89 15.19
N THR A 79 8.79 13.49 15.46
CA THR A 79 9.28 14.73 14.87
C THR A 79 9.37 14.53 13.36
N GLY A 80 8.40 15.06 12.64
CA GLY A 80 8.49 15.27 11.20
C GLY A 80 9.10 16.63 10.95
N ASP A 81 10.33 16.65 10.44
CA ASP A 81 10.84 17.84 9.76
C ASP A 81 9.89 18.14 8.61
N SER A 82 9.24 19.30 8.72
CA SER A 82 8.28 19.80 7.75
C SER A 82 9.06 20.25 6.53
N LEU A 83 9.05 19.43 5.47
CA LEU A 83 9.37 19.92 4.15
C LEU A 83 8.16 20.69 3.64
N GLU A 84 8.26 22.01 3.75
CA GLU A 84 7.31 22.98 3.20
C GLU A 84 7.06 22.69 1.70
N PRO A 85 5.81 22.68 1.22
CA PRO A 85 5.51 22.57 -0.20
C PRO A 85 5.93 23.88 -0.90
N GLY A 86 7.07 23.84 -1.59
CA GLY A 86 7.43 24.90 -2.52
C GLY A 86 6.42 24.96 -3.66
N GLU A 87 5.64 26.04 -3.72
CA GLU A 87 4.85 26.44 -4.87
C GLU A 87 5.77 26.47 -6.10
N ARG A 88 5.60 25.53 -7.01
CA ARG A 88 6.18 25.61 -8.36
C ARG A 88 5.06 25.93 -9.32
N GLU A 89 5.08 27.17 -9.77
CA GLU A 89 4.27 27.68 -10.87
C GLU A 89 4.34 26.77 -12.09
N GLY A 90 3.21 26.68 -12.77
CA GLY A 90 2.86 25.61 -13.68
C GLY A 90 3.77 25.47 -14.89
N GLU A 91 4.23 24.25 -15.10
CA GLU A 91 4.55 23.73 -16.41
C GLU A 91 3.43 22.78 -16.80
N THR A 92 2.42 23.30 -17.51
CA THR A 92 1.32 22.53 -18.08
C THR A 92 1.89 21.53 -19.07
N ARG A 93 2.26 20.35 -18.60
CA ARG A 93 2.55 19.21 -19.48
C ARG A 93 1.31 18.97 -20.33
N GLU A 94 1.52 18.71 -21.61
CA GLU A 94 0.51 18.20 -22.54
C GLU A 94 0.01 16.81 -22.09
N CYS A 95 -0.72 16.77 -20.97
CA CYS A 95 -1.91 15.95 -20.91
C CYS A 95 -2.85 16.58 -21.93
N VAL A 96 -2.68 16.22 -23.20
CA VAL A 96 -3.50 16.68 -24.33
C VAL A 96 -4.92 16.85 -23.83
N ASP A 97 -5.45 18.07 -23.93
CA ASP A 97 -6.87 18.33 -23.65
C ASP A 97 -7.67 17.45 -24.60
N TYR A 98 -8.00 16.24 -24.15
CA TYR A 98 -8.89 15.33 -24.87
C TYR A 98 -10.28 15.95 -25.01
N LEU A 99 -10.59 16.95 -24.17
CA LEU A 99 -11.74 17.84 -24.33
C LEU A 99 -11.66 18.64 -25.65
N THR A 100 -10.48 19.08 -26.10
CA THR A 100 -10.32 19.85 -27.36
C THR A 100 -10.54 18.98 -28.60
N ILE A 101 -10.24 17.68 -28.53
CA ILE A 101 -10.49 16.75 -29.66
C ILE A 101 -11.99 16.38 -29.75
N TYR A 102 -12.69 16.31 -28.62
CA TYR A 102 -14.13 16.03 -28.59
C TYR A 102 -15.01 17.26 -28.88
N LEU A 103 -14.52 18.47 -28.59
CA LEU A 103 -15.24 19.74 -28.82
C LEU A 103 -15.30 20.19 -30.29
N MET A 104 -14.59 19.51 -31.21
CA MET A 104 -14.67 19.84 -32.65
C MET A 104 -15.85 19.16 -33.36
N THR A 105 -16.60 18.26 -32.70
CA THR A 105 -17.62 17.45 -33.39
C THR A 105 -19.08 17.73 -33.02
N GLU A 106 -19.42 18.45 -31.95
CA GLU A 106 -20.84 18.68 -31.62
C GLU A 106 -21.13 20.10 -31.12
N THR A 107 -21.88 20.85 -31.93
CA THR A 107 -22.51 22.11 -31.55
C THR A 107 -23.72 21.83 -30.66
N GLY A 108 -23.64 22.14 -29.36
CA GLY A 108 -24.85 22.37 -28.57
C GLY A 108 -24.76 22.04 -27.08
N SER A 109 -24.68 23.09 -26.27
CA SER A 109 -25.36 23.23 -24.96
C SER A 109 -24.91 22.37 -23.76
N SER A 110 -24.41 23.11 -22.76
CA SER A 110 -24.50 22.89 -21.31
C SER A 110 -23.48 21.97 -20.62
N GLY A 111 -22.40 22.58 -20.14
CA GLY A 111 -21.97 22.37 -18.75
C GLY A 111 -21.01 21.22 -18.45
N MET A 112 -19.89 21.10 -19.18
CA MET A 112 -18.69 20.48 -18.60
C MET A 112 -17.72 21.59 -18.22
N ASN A 113 -17.82 22.01 -16.97
CA ASN A 113 -16.91 22.98 -16.35
C ASN A 113 -15.46 22.55 -16.61
N ASN A 114 -14.61 23.52 -16.92
CA ASN A 114 -13.17 23.36 -16.99
C ASN A 114 -12.68 22.91 -15.60
N VAL A 115 -12.63 21.60 -15.34
CA VAL A 115 -12.32 21.08 -14.01
C VAL A 115 -10.84 21.29 -13.77
N GLU A 116 -10.52 22.22 -12.88
CA GLU A 116 -9.16 22.51 -12.47
C GLU A 116 -8.47 21.21 -12.01
N ARG A 117 -7.39 20.85 -12.71
CA ARG A 117 -6.56 19.69 -12.40
C ARG A 117 -5.35 20.15 -11.60
N ILE A 118 -4.99 19.37 -10.59
CA ILE A 118 -3.79 19.57 -9.79
C ILE A 118 -2.89 18.35 -9.87
N THR A 119 -1.61 18.56 -9.56
CA THR A 119 -0.65 17.46 -9.41
C THR A 119 -0.79 16.85 -8.02
N HIS A 120 -1.39 15.67 -7.95
CA HIS A 120 -1.41 14.86 -6.74
C HIS A 120 -0.06 14.17 -6.58
N LEU A 121 0.50 14.23 -5.37
CA LEU A 121 1.69 13.47 -5.00
C LEU A 121 1.29 12.24 -4.21
N GLY A 122 2.12 11.21 -4.26
CA GLY A 122 1.92 10.03 -3.46
C GLY A 122 3.08 9.05 -3.52
N GLY A 123 2.94 7.94 -2.81
CA GLY A 123 4.01 6.96 -2.71
C GLY A 123 3.72 5.77 -1.83
N CYS A 124 4.75 4.95 -1.64
CA CYS A 124 4.71 3.79 -0.76
C CYS A 124 5.05 4.14 0.68
N HIS A 125 4.76 3.22 1.59
CA HIS A 125 5.03 3.38 3.02
C HIS A 125 6.51 3.65 3.33
N CYS A 126 7.44 2.94 2.65
CA CYS A 126 8.87 3.09 2.90
C CYS A 126 9.52 4.26 2.15
N GLY A 127 8.75 5.09 1.43
CA GLY A 127 9.26 6.27 0.71
C GLY A 127 10.05 6.00 -0.57
N HIS A 128 10.47 4.76 -0.85
CA HIS A 128 11.29 4.40 -2.00
C HIS A 128 10.59 4.55 -3.36
N VAL A 129 9.25 4.54 -3.37
CA VAL A 129 8.45 4.75 -4.58
C VAL A 129 7.61 5.98 -4.37
N ARG A 130 7.81 6.98 -5.23
CA ARG A 130 7.08 8.25 -5.27
C ARG A 130 6.57 8.49 -6.69
N TRP A 131 5.41 9.10 -6.80
CA TRP A 131 4.77 9.38 -8.08
C TRP A 131 4.01 10.70 -8.02
N GLU A 132 3.73 11.24 -9.21
CA GLU A 132 2.83 12.38 -9.42
C GLU A 132 1.72 11.99 -10.40
N ALA A 133 0.50 12.46 -10.15
CA ALA A 133 -0.66 12.22 -11.00
C ALA A 133 -1.48 13.50 -11.18
N LEU A 134 -1.69 13.92 -12.43
CA LEU A 134 -2.53 15.09 -12.73
C LEU A 134 -4.01 14.68 -12.75
N ALA A 135 -4.80 15.18 -11.80
CA ALA A 135 -6.23 14.91 -11.70
C ALA A 135 -6.96 16.04 -10.94
N PRO A 136 -8.29 16.15 -11.06
CA PRO A 136 -9.08 17.05 -10.22
C PRO A 136 -8.91 16.79 -8.72
N LYS A 137 -9.17 17.80 -7.86
CA LYS A 137 -9.24 17.61 -6.39
C LYS A 137 -10.42 16.76 -5.94
N SER A 138 -11.46 16.67 -6.77
CA SER A 138 -12.65 15.83 -6.58
C SER A 138 -12.60 14.65 -7.55
N VAL A 139 -12.37 13.44 -7.06
CA VAL A 139 -12.19 12.25 -7.91
C VAL A 139 -13.30 11.22 -7.71
N VAL A 140 -13.52 10.40 -8.74
CA VAL A 140 -14.30 9.17 -8.64
C VAL A 140 -13.33 8.00 -8.54
N ALA A 141 -13.39 7.29 -7.41
CA ALA A 141 -12.61 6.10 -7.14
C ALA A 141 -13.48 4.84 -7.22
N TRP A 142 -12.86 3.71 -7.56
CA TRP A 142 -13.54 2.45 -7.79
C TRP A 142 -13.10 1.40 -6.77
N ARG A 143 -14.08 0.69 -6.21
CA ARG A 143 -13.87 -0.48 -5.35
C ARG A 143 -14.28 -1.73 -6.13
N CYS A 144 -13.27 -2.48 -6.58
CA CYS A 144 -13.44 -3.69 -7.37
C CYS A 144 -13.54 -4.94 -6.50
N ASN A 145 -14.48 -5.85 -6.81
CA ASN A 145 -14.74 -7.07 -6.05
C ASN A 145 -14.08 -8.35 -6.60
N CYS A 146 -13.16 -8.28 -7.59
CA CYS A 146 -12.45 -9.48 -8.03
C CYS A 146 -11.54 -10.02 -6.91
N SER A 147 -11.09 -11.28 -7.06
CA SER A 147 -10.30 -11.96 -6.03
C SER A 147 -9.09 -11.17 -5.57
N ILE A 148 -8.24 -10.71 -6.51
CA ILE A 148 -7.03 -9.96 -6.17
C ILE A 148 -7.32 -8.58 -5.56
N CYS A 149 -8.34 -7.86 -6.05
CA CYS A 149 -8.66 -6.51 -5.57
C CYS A 149 -9.30 -6.56 -4.19
N SER A 150 -10.16 -7.55 -3.94
CA SER A 150 -10.78 -7.80 -2.64
C SER A 150 -9.73 -8.17 -1.60
N MET A 151 -8.81 -9.07 -1.93
CA MET A 151 -7.71 -9.46 -1.03
C MET A 151 -6.78 -8.29 -0.70
N ARG A 152 -6.53 -7.39 -1.66
CA ARG A 152 -5.70 -6.19 -1.43
C ARG A 152 -6.44 -5.04 -0.76
N GLY A 153 -7.78 -5.11 -0.65
CA GLY A 153 -8.59 -3.99 -0.14
C GLY A 153 -8.45 -2.70 -0.95
N LYS A 154 -8.09 -2.79 -2.24
CA LYS A 154 -7.70 -1.62 -3.03
C LYS A 154 -8.92 -0.80 -3.48
N ILE A 155 -8.85 0.51 -3.25
CA ILE A 155 -9.74 1.53 -3.82
C ILE A 155 -8.86 2.49 -4.62
N GLY A 156 -9.24 2.82 -5.86
CA GLY A 156 -8.41 3.70 -6.68
C GLY A 156 -9.16 4.43 -7.78
N PHE A 157 -8.64 5.59 -8.17
CA PHE A 157 -9.16 6.40 -9.27
C PHE A 157 -8.25 6.23 -10.50
N VAL A 158 -8.80 6.44 -11.69
CA VAL A 158 -8.06 6.28 -12.95
C VAL A 158 -7.67 7.66 -13.48
N VAL A 159 -6.45 7.75 -14.01
CA VAL A 159 -5.97 8.87 -14.82
C VAL A 159 -5.43 8.34 -16.15
N PRO A 160 -5.42 9.14 -17.22
CA PRO A 160 -4.67 8.81 -18.43
C PRO A 160 -3.19 8.55 -18.11
N SER A 161 -2.55 7.61 -18.81
CA SER A 161 -1.13 7.29 -18.56
C SER A 161 -0.19 8.48 -18.78
N THR A 162 -0.55 9.39 -19.69
CA THR A 162 0.17 10.67 -19.92
C THR A 162 0.13 11.61 -18.72
N CYS A 163 -0.84 11.42 -17.82
CA CYS A 163 -1.02 12.22 -16.61
C CYS A 163 -0.46 11.54 -15.35
N PHE A 164 0.32 10.47 -15.50
CA PHE A 164 0.98 9.78 -14.39
C PHE A 164 2.49 9.70 -14.62
N LYS A 165 3.29 9.96 -13.59
CA LYS A 165 4.74 9.86 -13.67
C LYS A 165 5.35 9.33 -12.38
N LEU A 166 6.34 8.45 -12.51
CA LEU A 166 7.22 8.03 -11.41
C LEU A 166 8.31 9.09 -11.18
N LEU A 167 8.61 9.35 -9.91
CA LEU A 167 9.61 10.34 -9.51
C LEU A 167 10.96 9.66 -9.23
N ALA A 168 12.06 10.33 -9.59
CA ALA A 168 13.42 9.86 -9.35
C ALA A 168 13.64 8.40 -9.78
N ASP A 169 14.32 7.61 -8.96
CA ASP A 169 14.68 6.20 -9.20
C ASP A 169 13.60 5.22 -8.70
N SER A 170 12.37 5.70 -8.49
CA SER A 170 11.23 4.92 -7.97
C SER A 170 10.98 3.61 -8.72
N GLU A 171 11.25 3.58 -10.03
CA GLU A 171 11.09 2.38 -10.86
C GLU A 171 11.94 1.18 -10.38
N ASN A 172 13.09 1.45 -9.77
CA ASN A 172 14.00 0.43 -9.25
C ASN A 172 13.41 -0.33 -8.06
N PHE A 173 12.35 0.18 -7.43
CA PHE A 173 11.70 -0.41 -6.26
C PHE A 173 10.34 -1.02 -6.57
N LEU A 174 9.98 -1.12 -7.85
CA LEU A 174 8.71 -1.70 -8.29
C LEU A 174 8.84 -3.18 -8.61
N SER A 175 7.72 -3.89 -8.40
CA SER A 175 7.44 -5.19 -8.99
C SER A 175 6.03 -5.18 -9.56
N THR A 176 5.80 -5.99 -10.60
CA THR A 176 4.51 -6.07 -11.30
C THR A 176 4.01 -7.50 -11.31
N TYR A 177 2.75 -7.66 -10.90
CA TYR A 177 2.03 -8.92 -10.93
C TYR A 177 0.89 -8.85 -11.96
N THR A 178 0.72 -9.91 -12.75
CA THR A 178 -0.33 -10.03 -13.75
C THR A 178 -0.80 -11.48 -13.85
N PHE A 179 -2.06 -11.67 -14.23
CA PHE A 179 -2.72 -12.97 -14.34
C PHE A 179 -3.94 -12.87 -15.27
N GLY A 180 -4.58 -13.99 -15.57
CA GLY A 180 -5.78 -14.02 -16.40
C GLY A 180 -5.48 -13.56 -17.82
N THR A 181 -6.11 -12.48 -18.28
CA THR A 181 -5.87 -11.93 -19.63
C THR A 181 -4.50 -11.26 -19.78
N HIS A 182 -3.74 -11.12 -18.69
CA HIS A 182 -2.48 -10.39 -18.62
C HIS A 182 -2.56 -8.89 -19.00
N THR A 183 -3.76 -8.36 -19.26
CA THR A 183 -4.00 -6.95 -19.55
C THR A 183 -3.78 -6.08 -18.32
N ALA A 184 -4.32 -6.52 -17.18
CA ALA A 184 -4.14 -5.80 -15.92
C ALA A 184 -2.72 -6.03 -15.40
N LYS A 185 -2.01 -4.94 -15.09
CA LYS A 185 -0.65 -4.95 -14.56
C LYS A 185 -0.63 -4.32 -13.19
N HIS A 186 -0.62 -5.13 -12.13
CA HIS A 186 -0.66 -4.64 -10.77
C HIS A 186 0.75 -4.34 -10.24
N THR A 187 1.03 -3.07 -9.97
CA THR A 187 2.35 -2.61 -9.61
C THR A 187 2.42 -2.24 -8.13
N PHE A 188 3.45 -2.73 -7.44
CA PHE A 188 3.62 -2.58 -6.00
C PHE A 188 5.08 -2.38 -5.63
N CYS A 189 5.32 -1.80 -4.46
CA CYS A 189 6.66 -1.63 -3.94
C CYS A 189 7.23 -2.98 -3.50
N LYS A 190 8.37 -3.40 -4.06
CA LYS A 190 9.03 -4.66 -3.70
C LYS A 190 9.71 -4.63 -2.32
N VAL A 191 9.83 -3.45 -1.71
CA VAL A 191 10.42 -3.25 -0.38
C VAL A 191 9.36 -3.37 0.73
N CYS A 192 8.23 -2.67 0.62
CA CYS A 192 7.18 -2.66 1.66
C CYS A 192 5.86 -3.32 1.26
N GLY A 193 5.73 -3.85 0.04
CA GLY A 193 4.56 -4.59 -0.42
C GLY A 193 3.32 -3.74 -0.80
N ILE A 194 3.33 -2.43 -0.55
CA ILE A 194 2.20 -1.54 -0.84
C ILE A 194 1.85 -1.56 -2.34
N SER A 195 0.58 -1.80 -2.65
CA SER A 195 0.04 -1.72 -4.02
C SER A 195 -0.28 -0.27 -4.37
N LEU A 196 0.54 0.32 -5.25
CA LEU A 196 0.57 1.76 -5.47
C LEU A 196 -0.34 2.19 -6.60
N PHE A 197 -0.25 1.49 -7.71
CA PHE A 197 -1.01 1.74 -8.92
C PHE A 197 -1.07 0.47 -9.76
N TYR A 198 -1.85 0.50 -10.82
CA TYR A 198 -1.95 -0.59 -11.79
C TYR A 198 -2.37 -0.04 -13.13
N THR A 199 -2.04 -0.73 -14.21
CA THR A 199 -2.72 -0.57 -15.49
C THR A 199 -4.01 -1.40 -15.43
N PRO A 200 -5.22 -0.81 -15.42
CA PRO A 200 -6.47 -1.56 -15.35
C PRO A 200 -6.79 -2.29 -16.66
N ARG A 201 -7.47 -3.45 -16.59
CA ARG A 201 -8.03 -4.12 -17.79
C ARG A 201 -9.05 -3.24 -18.52
N SER A 202 -9.83 -2.45 -17.77
CA SER A 202 -10.84 -1.54 -18.30
C SER A 202 -10.25 -0.29 -18.98
N ASN A 203 -9.01 0.06 -18.66
CA ASN A 203 -8.34 1.28 -19.10
C ASN A 203 -6.86 0.97 -19.41
N PRO A 204 -6.54 0.20 -20.46
CA PRO A 204 -5.15 -0.18 -20.76
C PRO A 204 -4.23 1.00 -21.07
N ASP A 205 -4.81 2.13 -21.45
CA ASP A 205 -4.21 3.44 -21.69
C ASP A 205 -4.12 4.33 -20.44
N GLY A 206 -4.65 3.86 -19.29
CA GLY A 206 -4.71 4.59 -18.04
C GLY A 206 -3.94 3.92 -16.89
N ILE A 207 -3.80 4.67 -15.80
CA ILE A 207 -3.20 4.24 -14.54
C ILE A 207 -4.24 4.41 -13.43
N GLY A 208 -4.52 3.33 -12.72
CA GLY A 208 -5.38 3.33 -11.54
C GLY A 208 -4.59 3.54 -10.25
N VAL A 209 -4.57 4.75 -9.73
CA VAL A 209 -3.83 5.14 -8.52
C VAL A 209 -4.57 4.65 -7.27
N THR A 210 -3.87 4.02 -6.33
CA THR A 210 -4.44 3.64 -5.02
C THR A 210 -4.69 4.89 -4.19
N LEU A 211 -5.93 5.09 -3.74
CA LEU A 211 -6.33 6.27 -2.97
C LEU A 211 -5.52 6.45 -1.68
N ALA A 212 -5.29 5.36 -0.95
CA ALA A 212 -4.52 5.36 0.30
C ALA A 212 -3.02 5.67 0.11
N CYS A 213 -2.54 5.77 -1.13
CA CYS A 213 -1.16 6.12 -1.45
C CYS A 213 -1.00 7.59 -1.87
N VAL A 214 -2.10 8.34 -1.98
CA VAL A 214 -2.08 9.80 -2.21
C VAL A 214 -1.62 10.48 -0.92
N ASP A 215 -0.75 11.48 -1.03
CA ASP A 215 -0.31 12.25 0.13
C ASP A 215 -1.50 12.99 0.79
N PRO A 216 -1.49 13.15 2.12
CA PRO A 216 -2.58 13.82 2.84
C PRO A 216 -2.85 15.24 2.33
N GLY A 217 -4.13 15.63 2.28
CA GLY A 217 -4.55 17.00 1.96
C GLY A 217 -4.66 17.34 0.47
N MET A 218 -4.30 16.42 -0.44
CA MET A 218 -4.37 16.65 -1.89
C MET A 218 -5.80 16.56 -2.46
N MET A 219 -6.70 15.83 -1.79
CA MET A 219 -8.08 15.60 -2.26
C MET A 219 -9.11 16.28 -1.36
N THR A 220 -10.07 16.95 -1.98
CA THR A 220 -11.19 17.60 -1.28
C THR A 220 -12.44 16.72 -1.23
N HIS A 221 -12.63 15.87 -2.23
CA HIS A 221 -13.77 14.97 -2.33
C HIS A 221 -13.40 13.68 -3.06
N VAL A 222 -13.96 12.56 -2.60
CA VAL A 222 -13.80 11.25 -3.23
C VAL A 222 -15.15 10.54 -3.26
N GLU A 223 -15.70 10.33 -4.46
CA GLU A 223 -16.86 9.48 -4.67
C GLU A 223 -16.38 8.03 -4.89
N ILE A 224 -16.81 7.07 -4.07
CA ILE A 224 -16.42 5.66 -4.22
C ILE A 224 -17.55 4.87 -4.88
N LYS A 225 -17.31 4.35 -6.09
CA LYS A 225 -18.24 3.48 -6.84
C LYS A 225 -17.84 2.01 -6.76
N PRO A 226 -18.80 1.08 -6.57
CA PRO A 226 -18.51 -0.35 -6.70
C PRO A 226 -18.25 -0.70 -8.17
N PHE A 227 -17.37 -1.67 -8.42
CA PHE A 227 -17.18 -2.30 -9.72
C PHE A 227 -17.26 -3.82 -9.58
N ASP A 228 -18.16 -4.45 -10.32
CA ASP A 228 -18.38 -5.89 -10.27
C ASP A 228 -17.53 -6.62 -11.31
N ALA A 229 -16.26 -6.84 -10.96
CA ALA A 229 -15.34 -7.55 -11.83
C ALA A 229 -15.58 -9.07 -11.86
N LYS A 230 -16.46 -9.62 -11.03
CA LYS A 230 -16.90 -11.03 -11.16
C LYS A 230 -17.83 -11.20 -12.36
N ASN A 231 -18.60 -10.17 -12.70
CA ASN A 231 -19.46 -10.08 -13.89
C ASN A 231 -18.93 -9.00 -14.84
N TRP A 232 -17.67 -9.17 -15.28
CA TRP A 232 -16.87 -8.10 -15.89
C TRP A 232 -17.52 -7.47 -17.13
N GLU A 233 -18.02 -8.26 -18.08
CA GLU A 233 -18.58 -7.77 -19.35
C GLU A 233 -19.77 -6.84 -19.09
N LYS A 234 -20.73 -7.29 -18.28
CA LYS A 234 -21.90 -6.51 -17.89
C LYS A 234 -21.51 -5.25 -17.11
N SER A 235 -20.61 -5.38 -16.13
CA SER A 235 -20.18 -4.25 -15.31
C SER A 235 -19.43 -3.20 -16.13
N TYR A 236 -18.63 -3.63 -17.11
CA TYR A 236 -17.87 -2.73 -17.97
C TYR A 236 -18.80 -1.91 -18.86
N GLU A 237 -19.78 -2.54 -19.51
CA GLU A 237 -20.77 -1.88 -20.38
C GLU A 237 -21.68 -0.91 -19.62
N GLN A 238 -22.07 -1.26 -18.40
CA GLN A 238 -23.01 -0.47 -17.59
C GLN A 238 -22.34 0.64 -16.78
N SER A 239 -21.01 0.61 -16.66
CA SER A 239 -20.25 1.60 -15.90
C SER A 239 -19.64 2.66 -16.80
N SER A 240 -19.37 3.83 -16.22
CA SER A 240 -18.60 4.87 -16.91
C SER A 240 -17.09 4.73 -16.72
N ILE A 241 -16.57 3.59 -16.26
CA ILE A 241 -15.15 3.45 -15.86
C ILE A 241 -14.19 3.71 -17.03
N ALA A 242 -14.58 3.34 -18.25
CA ALA A 242 -13.75 3.49 -19.45
C ALA A 242 -13.49 4.95 -19.83
N SER A 243 -14.31 5.92 -19.37
CA SER A 243 -14.15 7.33 -19.72
C SER A 243 -13.08 8.04 -18.87
N TYR A 244 -12.58 7.43 -17.79
CA TYR A 244 -11.63 8.09 -16.87
C TYR A 244 -10.16 8.00 -17.33
N SER A 245 -9.87 7.32 -18.44
CA SER A 245 -8.55 7.33 -19.09
C SER A 245 -8.55 7.95 -20.49
N LYS A 246 -9.73 8.39 -20.96
CA LYS A 246 -9.95 9.00 -22.27
C LYS A 246 -9.99 10.51 -22.18
#